data_AF-R9J7T6-F1
#
_entry.id   AF-R9J7T6-F1
#
_cell.length_a   1.000
_cell.length_b   1.000
_cell.length_c   1.000
_cell.angle_alpha   90.00
_cell.angle_beta   90.00
_cell.angle_gamma   90.00
#
_symmetry.space_group_name_H-M   'P 1'
#
loop_
_entity.id
_entity.type
_entity.pdbx_description
1 polymer ?
#
loop_
_entity_poly.entity_id
_entity_poly.type
_entity_poly.pdbx_seq_one_letter_code
_entity_poly.pdbx_strand_id
1 'polypeptide(L)'
;MLKKVIFLIVDREQGAVLEKMKKNMGMEAERVFYEDADDWREDGMEGCAKEDILFVTDSSVMLSELRQRGDYGIAFLHDHNRQENFSGAAYAVTDIEDLEWESLEKAYLRLAGKPWTILL
;
A
#
# COMPACT_ATOMS: atom_id res chain seq x y z
N MET A 1 0.85 -2.69 14.99
CA MET A 1 2.04 -1.98 14.43
C MET A 1 2.16 -2.51 13.03
N LEU A 2 2.44 -1.68 12.04
CA LEU A 2 2.52 -2.15 10.66
C LEU A 2 3.55 -3.28 10.56
N LYS A 3 3.13 -4.44 10.04
CA LYS A 3 4.02 -5.62 9.89
C LYS A 3 4.38 -5.92 8.45
N LYS A 4 3.43 -5.72 7.55
CA LYS A 4 3.52 -6.12 6.15
C LYS A 4 2.85 -5.07 5.28
N VAL A 5 3.45 -4.78 4.14
CA VAL A 5 2.85 -3.94 3.09
C VAL A 5 2.75 -4.75 1.83
N ILE A 6 1.59 -4.76 1.20
CA ILE A 6 1.31 -5.51 -0.02
C ILE A 6 0.95 -4.51 -1.12
N PHE A 7 1.75 -4.51 -2.19
CA PHE A 7 1.51 -3.74 -3.39
C PHE A 7 0.74 -4.59 -4.39
N LEU A 8 -0.48 -4.14 -4.72
CA LEU A 8 -1.40 -4.70 -5.70
C LEU A 8 -1.47 -3.75 -6.89
N ILE A 9 -0.47 -3.84 -7.77
CA ILE A 9 -0.30 -2.90 -8.88
C ILE A 9 -0.68 -3.58 -10.19
N VAL A 10 -1.60 -2.95 -10.92
CA VAL A 10 -2.07 -3.41 -12.24
C VAL A 10 -1.13 -2.91 -13.34
N ASP A 11 -0.62 -1.68 -13.22
CA ASP A 11 0.32 -1.11 -14.17
C ASP A 11 1.72 -1.72 -14.04
N ARG A 12 2.05 -2.61 -14.98
CA ARG A 12 3.36 -3.30 -15.04
C ARG A 12 4.53 -2.34 -15.23
N GLU A 13 4.31 -1.14 -15.77
CA GLU A 13 5.38 -0.14 -15.95
C GLU A 13 5.90 0.40 -14.61
N GLN A 14 5.08 0.32 -13.55
CA GLN A 14 5.47 0.71 -12.21
C GLN A 14 6.41 -0.30 -11.52
N GLY A 15 6.67 -1.45 -12.13
CA GLY A 15 7.60 -2.45 -11.61
C GLY A 15 9.01 -1.87 -11.36
N ALA A 16 9.51 -1.03 -12.28
CA ALA A 16 10.82 -0.40 -12.12
C ALA A 16 10.86 0.61 -10.95
N VAL A 17 9.75 1.31 -10.71
CA VAL A 17 9.60 2.29 -9.63
C VAL A 17 9.58 1.57 -8.28
N LEU A 18 8.85 0.45 -8.19
CA LEU A 18 8.82 -0.41 -7.00
C LEU A 18 10.19 -1.01 -6.66
N GLU A 19 10.96 -1.43 -7.66
CA GLU A 19 12.31 -1.94 -7.42
C GLU A 19 13.25 -0.85 -6.89
N LYS A 20 13.11 0.40 -7.39
CA LYS A 20 13.83 1.56 -6.86
C LYS A 20 13.43 1.86 -5.42
N MET A 21 12.13 1.85 -5.11
CA MET A 21 11.59 2.00 -3.75
C MET A 21 12.18 0.95 -2.80
N LYS A 22 12.15 -0.34 -3.16
CA LYS A 22 12.72 -1.42 -2.33
C LYS A 22 14.20 -1.18 -2.04
N LYS A 23 14.97 -0.74 -3.03
CA LYS A 23 16.38 -0.42 -2.84
C LYS A 23 16.58 0.74 -1.86
N ASN A 24 15.72 1.75 -1.90
CA ASN A 24 15.79 2.90 -1.02
C ASN A 24 15.37 2.56 0.43
N MET A 25 14.44 1.62 0.62
CA MET A 25 13.98 1.17 1.95
C MET A 25 14.96 0.29 2.73
N GLY A 26 16.04 -0.19 2.10
CA GLY A 26 17.04 -1.01 2.77
C GLY A 26 16.44 -2.28 3.40
N MET A 27 16.67 -2.51 4.70
CA MET A 27 16.20 -3.72 5.39
C MET A 27 14.68 -3.80 5.52
N GLU A 28 13.96 -2.68 5.48
CA GLU A 28 12.50 -2.66 5.62
C GLU A 28 11.78 -3.16 4.35
N ALA A 29 12.50 -3.24 3.23
CA ALA A 29 12.00 -3.82 1.99
C ALA A 29 11.60 -5.29 2.14
N GLU A 30 12.16 -6.03 3.12
CA GLU A 30 11.75 -7.41 3.42
C GLU A 30 10.28 -7.54 3.86
N ARG A 31 9.68 -6.43 4.30
CA ARG A 31 8.28 -6.37 4.74
C ARG A 31 7.34 -5.90 3.62
N VAL A 32 7.89 -5.60 2.45
CA VAL A 32 7.17 -5.10 1.27
C VAL A 32 7.05 -6.23 0.26
N PHE A 33 5.81 -6.58 -0.06
CA PHE A 33 5.46 -7.68 -0.95
C PHE A 33 4.72 -7.15 -2.16
N TYR A 34 4.85 -7.88 -3.27
CA TYR A 34 4.17 -7.59 -4.51
C TYR A 34 3.33 -8.82 -4.86
N GLU A 35 2.03 -8.61 -5.04
CA GLU A 35 1.10 -9.66 -5.40
C GLU A 35 0.38 -9.24 -6.69
N ASP A 36 0.01 -10.22 -7.51
CA ASP A 36 -0.78 -9.96 -8.69
C ASP A 36 -2.18 -9.48 -8.26
N ALA A 37 -2.63 -8.37 -8.85
CA ALA A 37 -3.93 -7.78 -8.63
C ALA A 37 -5.09 -8.77 -8.90
N ASP A 38 -4.86 -9.77 -9.76
CA ASP A 38 -5.88 -10.74 -10.13
C ASP A 38 -6.00 -11.93 -9.14
N ASP A 39 -5.01 -12.21 -8.27
CA ASP A 39 -4.94 -13.45 -7.46
C ASP A 39 -4.67 -13.24 -5.95
N TRP A 40 -4.66 -12.00 -5.46
CA TRP A 40 -4.31 -11.61 -4.09
C TRP A 40 -5.19 -12.16 -2.94
N ARG A 41 -6.17 -13.04 -3.20
CA ARG A 41 -7.35 -13.13 -2.31
C ARG A 41 -7.12 -13.78 -0.95
N GLU A 42 -6.15 -14.68 -0.74
CA GLU A 42 -5.87 -15.25 0.60
C GLU A 42 -4.39 -15.63 0.89
N ASP A 43 -3.59 -16.03 -0.11
CA ASP A 43 -2.22 -16.54 0.14
C ASP A 43 -1.24 -15.46 0.66
N GLY A 44 -1.36 -14.22 0.18
CA GLY A 44 -0.49 -13.11 0.60
C GLY A 44 -0.66 -12.67 2.06
N MET A 45 -1.69 -13.15 2.77
CA MET A 45 -1.97 -12.79 4.17
C MET A 45 -1.44 -13.82 5.19
N GLU A 46 -0.78 -14.88 4.72
CA GLU A 46 -0.28 -15.94 5.60
C GLU A 46 0.75 -15.42 6.62
N GLY A 47 0.61 -15.84 7.87
CA GLY A 47 1.52 -15.47 8.96
C GLY A 47 1.34 -14.06 9.55
N CYS A 48 0.35 -13.27 9.10
CA CYS A 48 0.08 -11.93 9.63
C CYS A 48 -1.41 -11.69 9.89
N ALA A 49 -1.75 -10.98 10.97
CA ALA A 49 -3.12 -10.55 11.22
C ALA A 49 -3.50 -9.47 10.20
N LYS A 50 -4.73 -9.53 9.69
CA LYS A 50 -5.30 -8.57 8.74
C LYS A 50 -5.09 -7.11 9.19
N GLU A 51 -5.24 -6.85 10.49
CA GLU A 51 -5.08 -5.50 11.05
C GLU A 51 -3.62 -5.00 11.15
N ASP A 52 -2.63 -5.81 10.78
CA ASP A 52 -1.22 -5.44 10.73
C ASP A 52 -0.69 -5.31 9.28
N ILE A 53 -1.57 -5.41 8.28
CA ILE A 53 -1.24 -5.32 6.84
C ILE A 53 -1.77 -4.00 6.27
N LEU A 54 -0.93 -3.34 5.45
CA LEU A 54 -1.34 -2.21 4.60
C LEU A 54 -1.29 -2.63 3.13
N PHE A 55 -2.36 -2.36 2.40
CA PHE A 55 -2.44 -2.58 0.96
C PHE A 55 -2.25 -1.26 0.21
N VAL A 56 -1.47 -1.29 -0.86
CA VAL A 56 -1.24 -0.17 -1.77
C VAL A 56 -1.65 -0.61 -3.16
N THR A 57 -2.54 0.14 -3.82
CA THR A 57 -3.02 -0.23 -5.16
C THR A 57 -3.19 0.99 -6.06
N ASP A 58 -2.93 0.79 -7.35
CA ASP A 58 -3.12 1.77 -8.43
C ASP A 58 -4.46 1.61 -9.16
N SER A 59 -5.36 0.74 -8.67
CA SER A 59 -6.68 0.49 -9.24
C SER A 59 -7.78 0.91 -8.26
N SER A 60 -8.71 1.77 -8.71
CA SER A 60 -9.85 2.20 -7.90
C SER A 60 -10.82 1.06 -7.60
N VAL A 61 -10.92 0.07 -8.52
CA VAL A 61 -11.74 -1.13 -8.34
C VAL A 61 -11.20 -1.94 -7.16
N MET A 62 -9.91 -2.23 -7.15
CA MET A 62 -9.26 -2.96 -6.06
C MET A 62 -9.36 -2.23 -4.73
N LEU A 63 -9.14 -0.91 -4.74
CA LEU A 63 -9.27 -0.11 -3.52
C LEU A 63 -10.68 -0.17 -2.94
N SER A 64 -11.70 -0.15 -3.80
CA SER A 64 -13.09 -0.33 -3.39
C SER A 64 -13.32 -1.71 -2.77
N GLU A 65 -12.77 -2.78 -3.34
CA GLU A 65 -12.88 -4.14 -2.79
C GLU A 65 -12.23 -4.24 -1.40
N LEU A 66 -10.99 -3.74 -1.25
CA LEU A 66 -10.27 -3.71 0.03
C LEU A 66 -11.11 -2.99 1.09
N ARG A 67 -11.65 -1.82 0.74
CA ARG A 67 -12.50 -1.05 1.64
C ARG A 67 -13.77 -1.80 2.05
N GLN A 68 -14.43 -2.49 1.12
CA GLN A 68 -15.63 -3.28 1.43
C GLN A 68 -15.34 -4.45 2.38
N ARG A 69 -14.13 -5.03 2.31
CA ARG A 69 -13.65 -6.07 3.23
C ARG A 69 -13.18 -5.52 4.58
N GLY A 70 -13.08 -4.20 4.73
CA GLY A 70 -12.52 -3.54 5.92
C GLY A 70 -11.00 -3.63 6.01
N ASP A 71 -10.32 -3.90 4.90
CA ASP A 71 -8.86 -3.86 4.79
C ASP A 71 -8.33 -2.43 4.77
N TYR A 72 -7.09 -2.26 5.23
CA TYR A 72 -6.40 -0.98 5.18
C TYR A 72 -5.76 -0.79 3.79
N GLY A 73 -6.50 -0.17 2.88
CA GLY A 73 -6.03 0.15 1.53
C GLY A 73 -5.76 1.64 1.31
N ILE A 74 -4.69 1.95 0.60
CA ILE A 74 -4.38 3.31 0.10
C ILE A 74 -4.17 3.31 -1.41
N ALA A 75 -4.44 4.47 -2.03
CA ALA A 75 -4.24 4.64 -3.47
C ALA A 75 -2.79 5.00 -3.78
N PHE A 76 -2.21 4.39 -4.81
CA PHE A 76 -0.99 4.86 -5.46
C PHE A 76 -1.39 5.64 -6.71
N LEU A 77 -1.06 6.93 -6.76
CA LEU A 77 -1.36 7.81 -7.89
C LEU A 77 -0.12 8.00 -8.75
N HIS A 78 -0.27 7.79 -10.05
CA HIS A 78 0.76 8.02 -11.07
C HIS A 78 0.11 8.44 -12.39
N ASP A 79 0.93 8.75 -13.39
CA ASP A 79 0.45 9.41 -14.62
C ASP A 79 -0.55 8.56 -15.43
N HIS A 80 -0.46 7.24 -15.35
CA HIS A 80 -1.34 6.34 -16.11
C HIS A 80 -2.70 6.12 -15.46
N ASN A 81 -2.85 6.37 -14.15
CA ASN A 81 -4.12 6.17 -13.44
C ASN A 81 -4.83 7.47 -13.05
N ARG A 82 -4.43 8.62 -13.62
CA ARG A 82 -5.07 9.93 -13.38
C ARG A 82 -6.57 9.97 -13.72
N GLN A 83 -7.04 9.07 -14.58
CA GLN A 83 -8.46 8.97 -14.95
C GLN A 83 -9.27 8.08 -14.00
N GLU A 84 -8.60 7.30 -13.14
CA GLU A 84 -9.27 6.46 -12.15
C GLU A 84 -9.88 7.30 -11.02
N ASN A 85 -10.95 6.77 -10.42
CA ASN A 85 -11.69 7.49 -9.38
C ASN A 85 -11.31 7.01 -7.98
N PHE A 86 -10.32 7.68 -7.39
CA PHE A 86 -9.88 7.43 -6.01
C PHE A 86 -10.58 8.31 -4.97
N SER A 87 -11.71 8.95 -5.29
CA SER A 87 -12.43 9.80 -4.33
C SER A 87 -12.87 9.09 -3.04
N GLY A 88 -12.94 7.75 -3.06
CA GLY A 88 -13.21 6.91 -1.90
C GLY A 88 -11.99 6.56 -1.04
N ALA A 89 -10.78 6.97 -1.44
CA ALA A 89 -9.53 6.69 -0.73
C ALA A 89 -9.41 7.58 0.51
N ALA A 90 -9.10 6.98 1.65
CA ALA A 90 -8.80 7.73 2.87
C ALA A 90 -7.39 8.32 2.87
N TYR A 91 -6.49 7.75 2.07
CA TYR A 91 -5.12 8.22 1.88
C TYR A 91 -4.62 7.81 0.49
N ALA A 92 -3.73 8.63 -0.07
CA ALA A 92 -3.10 8.38 -1.36
C ALA A 92 -1.62 8.77 -1.30
N VAL A 93 -0.78 8.06 -2.07
CA VAL A 93 0.66 8.33 -2.21
C VAL A 93 1.00 8.56 -3.68
N THR A 94 1.98 9.44 -3.91
CA THR A 94 2.66 9.65 -5.19
C THR A 94 4.14 9.34 -5.01
N ASP A 95 4.89 9.30 -6.11
CA ASP A 95 6.36 9.25 -6.10
C ASP A 95 6.92 8.12 -5.21
N ILE A 96 6.39 6.90 -5.40
CA ILE A 96 6.65 5.78 -4.48
C ILE A 96 8.13 5.38 -4.44
N GLU A 97 8.92 5.74 -5.44
CA GLU A 97 10.37 5.52 -5.43
C GLU A 97 11.08 6.14 -4.23
N ASP A 98 10.57 7.26 -3.71
CA ASP A 98 11.15 8.03 -2.62
C ASP A 98 10.39 7.81 -1.31
N LEU A 99 9.42 6.88 -1.32
CA LEU A 99 8.63 6.55 -0.16
C LEU A 99 9.46 5.82 0.89
N GLU A 100 9.39 6.27 2.14
CA GLU A 100 10.01 5.63 3.29
C GLU A 100 8.99 4.80 4.08
N TRP A 101 9.47 3.79 4.81
CA TRP A 101 8.59 2.93 5.63
C TRP A 101 7.77 3.74 6.64
N GLU A 102 8.36 4.76 7.26
CA GLU A 102 7.67 5.63 8.22
C GLU A 102 6.45 6.32 7.59
N SER A 103 6.51 6.64 6.29
CA SER A 103 5.38 7.22 5.56
C SER A 103 4.23 6.21 5.41
N LEU A 104 4.55 4.95 5.11
CA LEU A 104 3.56 3.86 5.06
C LEU A 104 2.97 3.58 6.45
N GLU A 105 3.80 3.59 7.49
CA GLU A 105 3.34 3.40 8.87
C GLU A 105 2.38 4.50 9.30
N LYS A 106 2.67 5.77 8.97
CA LYS A 106 1.76 6.90 9.24
C LYS A 106 0.41 6.73 8.52
N ALA A 107 0.43 6.33 7.26
CA ALA A 107 -0.80 6.03 6.50
C ALA A 107 -1.60 4.90 7.17
N TYR A 108 -0.93 3.81 7.56
CA TYR A 108 -1.54 2.70 8.29
C TYR A 108 -2.17 3.15 9.62
N LEU A 109 -1.44 3.89 10.46
CA LEU A 109 -1.94 4.36 11.76
C LEU A 109 -3.20 5.22 11.59
N ARG A 110 -3.22 6.06 10.55
CA ARG A 110 -4.38 6.90 10.21
C ARG A 110 -5.61 6.08 9.85
N LEU A 111 -5.44 4.98 9.10
CA LEU A 111 -6.52 4.06 8.73
C LEU A 111 -6.98 3.20 9.92
N ALA A 112 -6.05 2.74 10.74
CA ALA A 112 -6.32 1.94 11.93
C ALA A 112 -6.91 2.76 13.10
N GLY A 113 -7.08 4.08 12.94
CA GLY A 113 -7.57 4.98 13.99
C GLY A 113 -6.63 5.08 15.19
N LYS A 114 -5.35 4.73 15.02
CA LYS A 114 -4.35 4.76 16.08
C LYS A 114 -3.68 6.14 16.11
N PRO A 115 -3.39 6.69 17.30
CA PRO A 115 -2.63 7.93 17.40
C PRO A 115 -1.25 7.72 16.77
N TRP A 116 -0.79 8.69 15.99
CA TRP A 116 0.61 8.78 15.62
C TRP A 116 1.42 9.27 16.83
N THR A 117 2.58 8.69 17.08
CA THR A 117 3.52 9.26 18.04
C THR A 117 4.20 10.44 17.35
N ILE A 118 3.81 11.67 17.67
CA ILE A 118 4.62 12.83 17.30
C ILE A 118 5.78 12.86 18.30
N LEU A 119 6.94 12.36 17.89
CA LEU A 119 8.18 12.67 18.61
C LEU A 119 8.53 14.13 18.27
N LEU A 120 8.18 15.04 19.19
CA LEU A 120 8.63 16.43 19.20
C LEU A 120 10.08 16.53 19.70
#